data_AF-A0A7W0VH84-F1
#
_entry.id   AF-A0A7W0VH84-F1
#
_cell.length_a   1.000
_cell.length_b   1.000
_cell.length_c   1.000
_cell.angle_alpha   90.00
_cell.angle_beta   90.00
_cell.angle_gamma   90.00
#
_symmetry.space_group_name_H-M   'P 1'
#
loop_
_entity.id
_entity.type
_entity.pdbx_description
1 polymer ?
#
loop_
_entity_poly.entity_id
_entity_poly.type
_entity_poly.pdbx_seq_one_letter_code
_entity_poly.pdbx_strand_id
1 'polypeptide(L)'
;LTRVGSAVGTPGFMAPEQARGEAVDRRADVYSLGATLYFVLTGTLPFAGTDATMAISTVAAGGGPDMRKIPPEVPAELTAIVVKALAADRADRYVDASELATDLRRFLAGQLVAAHRYTTAERLVRWIRRHRIAALVAVIAVIAMAVTAIVSVRSVLAQRDDARSARALAEARAEELLVDRARSMVATDPTSAVALLRSLPASSKLWPVAREIVRAAVPAGVERGLATGGTRVYSLAVSPDGRLAVSTDVAIEIHDLASGTRRIIARHTAV
;
A
#
# COMPACT_ATOMS: atom_id res chain seq x y z
N LEU A 1 -1.73 81.85 25.95
CA LEU A 1 -1.33 80.50 26.42
C LEU A 1 -1.91 79.46 25.47
N THR A 2 -1.15 79.03 24.47
CA THR A 2 -1.47 77.84 23.66
C THR A 2 -0.80 76.64 24.31
N ARG A 3 -1.60 75.74 24.91
CA ARG A 3 -1.09 74.48 25.47
C ARG A 3 -0.72 73.55 24.32
N VAL A 4 0.57 73.20 24.24
CA VAL A 4 1.06 72.06 23.47
C VAL A 4 0.39 70.81 24.06
N GLY A 5 -0.40 70.09 23.26
CA GLY A 5 -1.08 68.86 23.70
C GLY A 5 -2.51 68.63 23.21
N SER A 6 -3.08 69.48 22.35
CA SER A 6 -4.34 69.10 21.68
C SER A 6 -4.05 67.99 20.67
N ALA A 7 -4.15 66.74 21.10
CA ALA A 7 -4.23 65.60 20.20
C ALA A 7 -5.46 65.81 19.30
N VAL A 8 -5.23 66.33 18.09
CA VAL A 8 -6.28 66.62 17.11
C VAL A 8 -6.68 65.28 16.48
N GLY A 9 -7.73 64.66 17.02
CA GLY A 9 -8.32 63.44 16.49
C GLY A 9 -9.44 62.93 17.38
N THR A 10 -10.42 62.21 16.81
CA THR A 10 -11.42 61.48 17.60
C THR A 10 -10.73 60.27 18.24
N PRO A 11 -10.62 60.19 19.59
CA PRO A 11 -9.80 59.19 20.28
C PRO A 11 -10.05 57.74 19.87
N GLY A 12 -11.28 57.42 19.43
CA GLY A 12 -11.67 56.07 19.00
C GLY A 12 -10.96 55.54 17.76
N PHE A 13 -10.28 56.37 16.97
CA PHE A 13 -9.54 55.96 15.76
C PHE A 13 -8.02 56.09 15.88
N MET A 14 -7.54 56.56 17.03
CA MET A 14 -6.14 56.88 17.27
C MET A 14 -5.32 55.60 17.49
N ALA A 15 -4.16 55.51 16.83
CA ALA A 15 -3.23 54.40 17.04
C ALA A 15 -2.53 54.49 18.42
N PRO A 16 -2.11 53.37 19.04
CA PRO A 16 -1.41 53.36 20.32
C PRO A 16 -0.20 54.29 20.41
N GLU A 17 0.56 54.42 19.33
CA GLU A 17 1.70 55.32 19.23
C GLU A 17 1.32 56.81 19.20
N GLN A 18 0.19 57.15 18.57
CA GLN A 18 -0.33 58.51 18.55
C GLN A 18 -0.81 58.90 19.95
N ALA A 19 -1.47 57.96 20.66
CA ALA A 19 -1.90 58.16 22.04
C ALA A 19 -0.72 58.34 23.03
N ARG A 20 0.43 57.71 22.74
CA ARG A 20 1.67 57.85 23.52
C ARG A 20 2.52 59.06 23.12
N GLY A 21 2.19 59.74 22.00
CA GLY A 21 3.01 60.83 21.46
C GLY A 21 4.34 60.36 20.86
N GLU A 22 4.40 59.12 20.40
CA GLU A 22 5.59 58.54 19.74
C GLU A 22 5.66 58.90 18.25
N ALA A 23 6.80 58.61 17.62
CA ALA A 23 6.97 58.79 16.19
C ALA A 23 5.92 57.97 15.41
N VAL A 24 5.12 58.63 14.58
CA VAL A 24 4.03 58.02 13.81
C VAL A 24 4.54 57.60 12.43
N ASP A 25 4.16 56.40 11.98
CA ASP A 25 4.42 55.91 10.63
C ASP A 25 3.10 55.49 9.94
N ARG A 26 3.19 55.07 8.67
CA ARG A 26 2.06 54.66 7.83
C ARG A 26 1.17 53.55 8.42
N ARG A 27 1.62 52.80 9.43
CA ARG A 27 0.83 51.76 10.11
C ARG A 27 -0.15 52.35 11.11
N ALA A 28 -0.02 53.62 11.47
CA ALA A 28 -1.06 54.35 12.20
C ALA A 28 -2.31 54.52 11.34
N ASP A 29 -2.16 54.81 10.05
CA ASP A 29 -3.28 54.89 9.10
C ASP A 29 -3.97 53.52 8.95
N VAL A 30 -3.20 52.42 8.93
CA VAL A 30 -3.73 51.05 8.95
C VAL A 30 -4.61 50.82 10.17
N TYR A 31 -4.17 51.27 11.34
CA TYR A 31 -4.94 51.16 12.58
C TYR A 31 -6.24 51.96 12.50
N SER A 32 -6.19 53.21 12.04
CA SER A 32 -7.38 54.05 11.89
C SER A 32 -8.39 53.49 10.87
N LEU A 33 -7.92 52.88 9.77
CA LEU A 33 -8.76 52.15 8.83
C LEU A 33 -9.38 50.89 9.45
N GLY A 34 -8.61 50.15 10.26
CA GLY A 34 -9.11 49.02 11.04
C GLY A 34 -10.20 49.44 12.03
N ALA A 35 -10.00 50.56 12.72
CA ALA A 35 -10.98 51.14 13.66
C ALA A 35 -12.26 51.59 12.93
N THR A 36 -12.11 52.14 11.72
CA THR A 36 -13.24 52.48 10.85
C THR A 36 -14.01 51.22 10.44
N LEU A 37 -13.32 50.17 10.02
CA LEU A 37 -13.97 48.91 9.65
C LEU A 37 -14.69 48.27 10.84
N TYR A 38 -14.08 48.27 12.03
CA TYR A 38 -14.72 47.82 13.26
C TYR A 38 -15.98 48.64 13.57
N PHE A 39 -15.92 49.96 13.43
CA PHE A 39 -17.09 50.82 13.64
C PHE A 39 -18.22 50.51 12.66
N VAL A 40 -17.91 50.29 11.39
CA VAL A 40 -18.90 49.92 10.37
C VAL A 40 -19.56 48.57 10.68
N LEU A 41 -18.79 47.59 11.19
CA LEU A 41 -19.31 46.25 11.51
C LEU A 41 -20.13 46.19 12.79
N THR A 42 -19.77 46.99 13.80
CA THR A 42 -20.38 46.92 15.14
C THR A 42 -21.36 48.05 15.42
N GLY A 43 -21.33 49.14 14.65
CA GLY A 43 -22.04 50.39 14.94
C GLY A 43 -21.52 51.13 16.18
N THR A 44 -20.43 50.66 16.81
CA THR A 44 -19.89 51.21 18.05
C THR A 44 -18.42 51.56 17.90
N LEU A 45 -18.00 52.69 18.50
CA LEU A 45 -16.58 53.03 18.51
C LEU A 45 -15.79 51.97 19.28
N PRO A 46 -14.53 51.70 18.88
CA PRO A 46 -13.64 50.77 19.58
C PRO A 46 -13.62 50.90 21.11
N PHE A 47 -13.69 52.14 21.60
CA PHE A 47 -13.67 52.49 23.04
C PHE A 47 -14.92 53.30 23.45
N ALA A 48 -16.10 52.92 22.93
CA ALA A 48 -17.36 53.59 23.26
C ALA A 48 -17.69 53.55 24.78
N GLY A 49 -18.17 54.68 25.33
CA GLY A 49 -18.63 54.78 26.72
C GLY A 49 -17.59 55.23 27.75
N THR A 50 -16.37 55.57 27.30
CA THR A 50 -15.30 56.12 28.14
C THR A 50 -15.05 57.59 27.81
N ASP A 51 -14.68 58.40 28.80
CA ASP A 51 -14.20 59.76 28.54
C ASP A 51 -13.00 59.74 27.57
N ALA A 52 -12.84 60.79 26.77
CA ALA A 52 -11.77 60.90 25.77
C ALA A 52 -10.39 60.62 26.39
N THR A 53 -10.15 61.13 27.60
CA THR A 53 -8.91 60.93 28.35
C THR A 53 -8.67 59.46 28.70
N MET A 54 -9.74 58.75 29.09
CA MET A 54 -9.69 57.33 29.44
C MET A 54 -9.55 56.43 28.20
N ALA A 55 -10.15 56.83 27.07
CA ALA A 55 -9.96 56.12 25.80
C ALA A 55 -8.50 56.23 25.34
N ILE A 56 -7.90 57.42 25.41
CA ILE A 56 -6.49 57.65 25.08
C ILE A 56 -5.57 56.84 26.00
N SER A 57 -5.80 56.85 27.32
CA SER A 57 -4.98 56.08 28.26
C SER A 57 -5.10 54.56 28.05
N THR A 58 -6.29 54.06 27.72
CA THR A 58 -6.53 52.65 27.40
C THR A 58 -5.78 52.22 26.15
N VAL A 59 -5.88 53.02 25.08
CA VAL A 59 -5.17 52.79 23.81
C VAL A 59 -3.65 52.87 23.99
N ALA A 60 -3.18 53.85 24.76
CA ALA A 60 -1.75 54.02 25.08
C ALA A 60 -1.19 52.82 25.87
N ALA A 61 -2.00 52.20 26.73
CA ALA A 61 -1.64 50.98 27.47
C ALA A 61 -1.71 49.70 26.62
N GLY A 62 -2.01 49.79 25.31
CA GLY A 62 -2.14 48.63 24.42
C GLY A 62 -3.48 47.91 24.53
N GLY A 63 -4.48 48.51 25.18
CA GLY A 63 -5.85 48.02 25.18
C GLY A 63 -6.45 48.06 23.77
N GLY A 64 -7.04 46.96 23.32
CA GLY A 64 -7.74 46.85 22.05
C GLY A 64 -9.27 46.93 22.19
N PRO A 65 -10.00 47.11 21.08
CA PRO A 65 -11.45 47.02 21.08
C PRO A 65 -11.96 45.63 21.47
N ASP A 66 -13.17 45.57 22.03
CA ASP A 66 -13.81 44.31 22.37
C ASP A 66 -14.35 43.60 21.11
N MET A 67 -13.57 42.64 20.60
CA MET A 67 -13.92 41.87 19.40
C MET A 67 -15.25 41.09 19.53
N ARG A 68 -15.76 40.85 20.75
CA ARG A 68 -17.06 40.20 20.98
C ARG A 68 -18.24 41.05 20.53
N LYS A 69 -18.04 42.35 20.31
CA LYS A 69 -19.05 43.25 19.75
C LYS A 69 -19.22 43.08 18.23
N ILE A 70 -18.32 42.37 17.56
CA ILE A 70 -18.49 42.00 16.15
C ILE A 70 -19.59 40.94 16.07
N PRO A 71 -20.69 41.20 15.31
CA PRO A 71 -21.79 40.26 15.22
C PRO A 71 -21.34 38.87 14.72
N PRO A 72 -21.90 37.77 15.25
CA PRO A 72 -21.51 36.41 14.85
C PRO A 72 -21.81 36.09 13.38
N GLU A 73 -22.68 36.86 12.73
CA GLU A 73 -22.98 36.76 11.30
C GLU A 73 -21.82 37.27 10.43
N VAL A 74 -20.89 38.04 10.99
CA VAL A 74 -19.71 38.53 10.27
C VAL A 74 -18.75 37.35 10.02
N PRO A 75 -18.34 37.09 8.75
CA PRO A 75 -17.41 36.01 8.46
C PRO A 75 -16.10 36.13 9.22
N ALA A 76 -15.59 35.00 9.72
CA ALA A 76 -14.38 34.93 10.54
C ALA A 76 -13.14 35.48 9.82
N GLU A 77 -13.11 35.41 8.49
CA GLU A 77 -12.07 36.04 7.67
C GLU A 77 -12.04 37.57 7.81
N LEU A 78 -13.21 38.22 7.82
CA LEU A 78 -13.30 39.67 7.94
C LEU A 78 -12.96 40.13 9.36
N THR A 79 -13.39 39.37 10.37
CA THR A 79 -12.96 39.56 11.77
C THR A 79 -11.45 39.46 11.90
N ALA A 80 -10.81 38.49 11.24
CA ALA A 80 -9.35 38.35 11.27
C ALA A 80 -8.63 39.55 10.62
N ILE A 81 -9.17 40.13 9.54
CA ILE A 81 -8.64 41.35 8.93
C ILE A 81 -8.67 42.51 9.94
N VAL A 82 -9.80 42.69 10.64
CA VAL A 82 -9.99 43.75 11.65
C VAL A 82 -9.02 43.57 12.82
N VAL A 83 -8.90 42.35 13.34
CA VAL A 83 -7.97 42.02 14.43
C VAL A 83 -6.52 42.36 14.06
N LYS A 84 -6.07 41.96 12.86
CA LYS A 84 -4.71 42.27 12.38
C LYS A 84 -4.49 43.78 12.20
N ALA A 85 -5.48 44.50 11.66
CA ALA A 85 -5.36 45.95 11.47
C ALA A 85 -5.30 46.72 12.81
N LEU A 86 -5.98 46.22 13.85
CA LEU A 86 -6.09 46.83 15.18
C LEU A 86 -5.07 46.29 16.19
N ALA A 87 -4.04 45.58 15.75
CA ALA A 87 -3.00 45.07 16.66
C ALA A 87 -2.27 46.23 17.36
N ALA A 88 -2.04 46.09 18.66
CA ALA A 88 -1.41 47.11 19.48
C ALA A 88 0.04 47.38 19.02
N ASP A 89 0.81 46.30 18.81
CA ASP A 89 2.15 46.38 18.22
C ASP A 89 2.05 46.69 16.71
N ARG A 90 2.88 47.63 16.26
CA ARG A 90 3.01 47.97 14.84
C ARG A 90 3.54 46.79 14.02
N ALA A 91 4.34 45.91 14.62
CA ALA A 91 4.92 44.75 13.93
C ALA A 91 3.87 43.71 13.53
N ASP A 92 2.77 43.63 14.28
CA ASP A 92 1.67 42.69 14.05
C ASP A 92 0.61 43.23 13.08
N ARG A 93 0.69 44.52 12.73
CA ARG A 93 -0.19 45.16 11.74
C ARG A 93 0.23 44.88 10.31
N TYR A 94 -0.67 45.19 9.37
CA TYR A 94 -0.29 45.29 7.97
C TYR A 94 0.83 46.30 7.79
N VAL A 95 1.76 45.99 6.89
CA VAL A 95 2.93 46.81 6.62
C VAL A 95 2.52 48.20 6.07
N ASP A 96 1.41 48.25 5.35
CA ASP A 96 0.72 49.46 4.88
C ASP A 96 -0.74 49.21 4.49
N ALA A 97 -1.44 50.29 4.13
CA ALA A 97 -2.84 50.25 3.69
C ALA A 97 -3.06 49.46 2.40
N SER A 98 -2.03 49.28 1.55
CA SER A 98 -2.16 48.52 0.31
C SER A 98 -2.26 47.01 0.57
N GLU A 99 -1.55 46.53 1.61
CA GLU A 99 -1.66 45.13 2.07
C GLU A 99 -3.04 44.87 2.69
N LEU A 100 -3.54 45.79 3.52
CA LEU A 100 -4.91 45.73 4.07
C LEU A 100 -5.96 45.70 2.94
N ALA A 101 -5.84 46.59 1.95
CA ALA A 101 -6.75 46.63 0.81
C ALA A 101 -6.68 45.34 -0.03
N THR A 102 -5.52 44.70 -0.11
CA THR A 102 -5.34 43.42 -0.81
C THR A 102 -6.09 42.30 -0.10
N ASP A 103 -6.00 42.21 1.23
CA ASP A 103 -6.73 41.21 2.00
C ASP A 103 -8.26 41.44 1.96
N LEU A 104 -8.72 42.70 1.96
CA LEU A 104 -10.13 43.03 1.74
C LEU A 104 -10.62 42.62 0.34
N ARG A 105 -9.84 42.87 -0.72
CA ARG A 105 -10.18 42.40 -2.08
C ARG A 105 -10.23 40.87 -2.16
N ARG A 106 -9.30 40.18 -1.50
CA ARG A 106 -9.31 38.70 -1.40
C ARG A 106 -10.58 38.21 -0.72
N PHE A 107 -10.96 38.84 0.39
CA PHE A 107 -12.20 38.53 1.10
C PHE A 107 -13.43 38.68 0.18
N LEU A 108 -13.57 39.82 -0.50
CA LEU A 108 -14.68 40.08 -1.43
C LEU A 108 -14.71 39.09 -2.61
N ALA A 109 -13.55 38.62 -3.07
CA ALA A 109 -13.43 37.61 -4.12
C ALA A 109 -13.57 36.16 -3.63
N GLY A 110 -13.85 35.93 -2.34
CA GLY A 110 -13.93 34.59 -1.73
C GLY A 110 -12.59 33.83 -1.75
N GLN A 111 -11.47 34.55 -1.76
CA GLN A 111 -10.11 34.01 -1.71
C GLN A 111 -9.63 33.89 -0.25
N LEU A 112 -8.56 33.09 -0.05
CA LEU A 112 -7.94 32.98 1.27
C LEU A 112 -7.29 34.32 1.64
N VAL A 113 -7.61 34.82 2.83
CA VAL A 113 -7.09 36.07 3.38
C VAL A 113 -5.82 35.77 4.19
N ALA A 114 -4.77 36.58 4.06
CA ALA A 114 -3.51 36.33 4.79
C ALA A 114 -3.67 36.48 6.31
N ALA A 115 -4.62 37.31 6.76
CA ALA A 115 -4.93 37.50 8.17
C ALA A 115 -5.57 36.29 8.88
N HIS A 116 -6.16 35.33 8.16
CA HIS A 116 -6.86 34.20 8.78
C HIS A 116 -6.03 32.91 8.77
N ARG A 117 -5.86 32.26 9.92
CA ARG A 117 -5.13 30.97 10.04
C ARG A 117 -6.04 29.80 9.64
N TYR A 118 -6.08 29.46 8.35
CA TYR A 118 -6.81 28.30 7.85
C TYR A 118 -6.15 26.95 8.20
N THR A 119 -6.96 25.95 8.51
CA THR A 119 -6.52 24.54 8.65
C THR A 119 -6.32 23.86 7.27
N THR A 120 -5.51 22.80 7.19
CA THR A 120 -5.17 22.10 5.92
C THR A 120 -6.38 21.47 5.22
N ALA A 121 -7.35 20.98 6.00
CA ALA A 121 -8.58 20.39 5.49
C ALA A 121 -9.49 21.42 4.79
N GLU A 122 -9.61 22.63 5.33
CA GLU A 122 -10.44 23.70 4.75
C GLU A 122 -9.86 24.23 3.43
N ARG A 123 -8.52 24.26 3.32
CA ARG A 123 -7.81 24.60 2.08
C ARG A 123 -8.11 23.58 0.97
N LEU A 124 -8.12 22.28 1.31
CA LEU A 124 -8.40 21.20 0.36
C LEU A 124 -9.86 21.23 -0.12
N VAL A 125 -10.83 21.41 0.79
CA VAL A 125 -12.25 21.49 0.46
C VAL A 125 -12.55 22.67 -0.47
N ARG A 126 -11.98 23.86 -0.19
CA ARG A 126 -12.15 25.04 -1.04
C ARG A 126 -11.47 24.88 -2.40
N TRP A 127 -10.31 24.22 -2.46
CA TRP A 127 -9.64 23.91 -3.73
C TRP A 127 -10.44 22.93 -4.60
N ILE A 128 -11.00 21.87 -4.01
CA ILE A 128 -11.88 20.90 -4.69
C ILE A 128 -13.15 21.59 -5.20
N ARG A 129 -13.76 22.48 -4.39
CA ARG A 129 -14.95 23.24 -4.81
C ARG A 129 -14.68 24.20 -5.97
N ARG A 130 -13.47 24.75 -6.07
CA ARG A 130 -13.05 25.64 -7.18
C ARG A 130 -12.67 24.86 -8.44
N HIS A 131 -12.07 23.68 -8.31
CA HIS A 131 -11.59 22.86 -9.43
C HIS A 131 -12.40 21.57 -9.60
N ARG A 132 -13.74 21.69 -9.67
CA ARG A 132 -14.64 20.53 -9.75
C ARG A 132 -14.31 19.59 -10.91
N ILE A 133 -13.94 20.14 -12.07
CA ILE A 133 -13.57 19.35 -13.26
C ILE A 133 -12.28 18.56 -13.01
N ALA A 134 -11.24 19.20 -12.46
CA ALA A 134 -9.98 18.52 -12.16
C ALA A 134 -10.16 17.43 -11.10
N ALA A 135 -11.00 17.67 -10.08
CA ALA A 135 -11.34 16.67 -9.08
C ALA A 135 -12.10 15.48 -9.69
N LEU A 136 -13.08 15.73 -10.56
CA LEU A 136 -13.79 14.67 -11.28
C LEU A 136 -12.85 13.85 -12.17
N VAL A 137 -11.96 14.48 -12.92
CA VAL A 137 -10.96 13.80 -13.75
C VAL A 137 -10.04 12.92 -12.88
N ALA A 138 -9.58 13.43 -11.74
CA ALA A 138 -8.75 12.66 -10.81
C ALA A 138 -9.50 11.43 -10.27
N VAL A 139 -10.77 11.58 -9.88
CA VAL A 139 -11.61 10.46 -9.42
C VAL A 139 -11.80 9.43 -10.54
N ILE A 140 -12.13 9.88 -11.76
CA ILE A 140 -12.28 8.99 -12.92
C ILE A 140 -10.97 8.25 -13.21
N ALA A 141 -9.83 8.93 -13.14
CA ALA A 141 -8.52 8.32 -13.34
C ALA A 141 -8.23 7.25 -12.28
N VAL A 142 -8.51 7.51 -11.01
CA VAL A 142 -8.36 6.52 -9.92
C VAL A 142 -9.28 5.32 -10.13
N ILE A 143 -10.54 5.54 -10.51
CA ILE A 143 -11.48 4.46 -10.82
C ILE A 143 -10.99 3.63 -12.02
N ALA A 144 -10.54 4.29 -13.10
CA ALA A 144 -10.01 3.62 -14.28
C ALA A 144 -8.76 2.78 -13.95
N MET A 145 -7.85 3.31 -13.12
CA MET A 145 -6.69 2.58 -12.63
C MET A 145 -7.08 1.36 -11.79
N ALA A 146 -8.06 1.52 -10.88
CA ALA A 146 -8.54 0.43 -10.04
C ALA A 146 -9.21 -0.67 -10.89
N VAL A 147 -10.06 -0.31 -11.85
CA VAL A 147 -10.68 -1.25 -12.79
C VAL A 147 -9.62 -2.00 -13.59
N THR A 148 -8.63 -1.28 -14.13
CA THR A 148 -7.53 -1.89 -14.90
C THR A 148 -6.73 -2.88 -14.04
N ALA A 149 -6.41 -2.50 -12.79
CA ALA A 149 -5.72 -3.38 -11.85
C ALA A 149 -6.54 -4.64 -11.53
N ILE A 150 -7.85 -4.51 -11.28
CA ILE A 150 -8.74 -5.64 -11.01
C ILE A 150 -8.82 -6.58 -12.22
N VAL A 151 -9.00 -6.05 -13.42
CA VAL A 151 -9.05 -6.85 -14.66
C VAL A 151 -7.73 -7.57 -14.88
N SER A 152 -6.60 -6.89 -14.69
CA SER A 152 -5.26 -7.47 -14.81
C SER A 152 -5.08 -8.65 -13.85
N VAL A 153 -5.36 -8.46 -12.57
CA VAL A 153 -5.25 -9.54 -11.56
C VAL A 153 -6.15 -10.73 -11.92
N ARG A 154 -7.40 -10.48 -12.33
CA ARG A 154 -8.32 -11.55 -12.74
C ARG A 154 -7.83 -12.30 -13.97
N SER A 155 -7.30 -11.60 -14.97
CA SER A 155 -6.78 -12.23 -16.18
C SER A 155 -5.57 -13.12 -15.90
N VAL A 156 -4.66 -12.69 -15.02
CA VAL A 156 -3.49 -13.47 -14.62
C VAL A 156 -3.88 -14.71 -13.81
N LEU A 157 -4.87 -14.60 -12.93
CA LEU A 157 -5.37 -15.73 -12.17
C LEU A 157 -6.08 -16.75 -13.06
N ALA A 158 -6.94 -16.30 -13.97
CA ALA A 158 -7.62 -17.18 -14.93
C ALA A 158 -6.63 -17.94 -15.82
N GLN A 159 -5.62 -17.25 -16.37
CA GLN A 159 -4.56 -17.89 -17.16
C GLN A 159 -3.78 -18.94 -16.37
N ARG A 160 -3.55 -18.73 -15.07
CA ARG A 160 -2.87 -19.70 -14.21
C ARG A 160 -3.72 -20.95 -13.97
N ASP A 161 -5.03 -20.80 -13.80
CA ASP A 161 -5.94 -21.91 -13.55
C ASP A 161 -6.15 -22.75 -14.82
N ASP A 162 -6.25 -22.10 -15.99
CA ASP A 162 -6.31 -22.77 -17.29
C ASP A 162 -5.02 -23.58 -17.55
N ALA A 163 -3.85 -23.00 -17.29
CA ALA A 163 -2.57 -23.69 -17.47
C ALA A 163 -2.42 -24.89 -16.52
N ARG A 164 -2.89 -24.79 -15.26
CA ARG A 164 -2.85 -25.89 -14.29
C ARG A 164 -3.78 -27.03 -14.68
N SER A 165 -5.01 -26.71 -15.08
CA SER A 165 -5.98 -27.73 -15.50
C SER A 165 -5.56 -28.45 -16.78
N ALA A 166 -5.01 -27.71 -17.76
CA ALA A 166 -4.46 -28.30 -18.98
C ALA A 166 -3.30 -29.26 -18.70
N ARG A 167 -2.37 -28.88 -17.79
CA ARG A 167 -1.27 -29.77 -17.36
C ARG A 167 -1.78 -31.00 -16.63
N ALA A 168 -2.70 -30.85 -15.69
CA ALA A 168 -3.26 -31.97 -14.95
C ALA A 168 -3.98 -32.98 -15.87
N LEU A 169 -4.69 -32.49 -16.90
CA LEU A 169 -5.32 -33.35 -17.90
C LEU A 169 -4.30 -34.06 -18.79
N ALA A 170 -3.24 -33.35 -19.20
CA ALA A 170 -2.17 -33.93 -20.01
C ALA A 170 -1.41 -35.03 -19.23
N GLU A 171 -1.11 -34.79 -17.96
CA GLU A 171 -0.49 -35.78 -17.05
C GLU A 171 -1.40 -36.99 -16.84
N ALA A 172 -2.69 -36.78 -16.56
CA ALA A 172 -3.64 -37.87 -16.40
C ALA A 172 -3.76 -38.74 -17.66
N ARG A 173 -3.81 -38.13 -18.85
CA ARG A 173 -3.81 -38.85 -20.14
C ARG A 173 -2.52 -39.61 -20.38
N ALA A 174 -1.37 -39.03 -20.01
CA ALA A 174 -0.08 -39.70 -20.15
C ALA A 174 0.00 -40.93 -19.24
N GLU A 175 -0.46 -40.84 -17.99
CA GLU A 175 -0.54 -41.98 -17.07
C GLU A 175 -1.45 -43.09 -17.61
N GLU A 176 -2.62 -42.74 -18.15
CA GLU A 176 -3.56 -43.70 -18.74
C GLU A 176 -2.96 -44.42 -19.95
N LEU A 177 -2.37 -43.68 -20.90
CA LEU A 177 -1.69 -44.25 -22.06
C LEU A 177 -0.53 -45.17 -21.66
N LEU A 178 0.18 -44.84 -20.59
CA LEU A 178 1.29 -45.63 -20.07
C LEU A 178 0.78 -46.96 -19.50
N VAL A 179 -0.31 -46.94 -18.74
CA VAL A 179 -0.96 -48.15 -18.21
C VAL A 179 -1.53 -49.02 -19.32
N ASP A 180 -2.21 -48.43 -20.29
CA ASP A 180 -2.74 -49.16 -21.46
C ASP A 180 -1.62 -49.77 -22.29
N ARG A 181 -0.53 -49.03 -22.49
CA ARG A 181 0.64 -49.56 -23.18
C ARG A 181 1.24 -50.73 -22.41
N ALA A 182 1.44 -50.61 -21.09
CA ALA A 182 1.93 -51.70 -20.26
C ALA A 182 1.03 -52.93 -20.34
N ARG A 183 -0.30 -52.75 -20.26
CA ARG A 183 -1.28 -53.83 -20.40
C ARG A 183 -1.15 -54.55 -21.75
N SER A 184 -1.00 -53.82 -22.84
CA SER A 184 -0.81 -54.41 -24.18
C SER A 184 0.48 -55.23 -24.29
N MET A 185 1.51 -54.87 -23.52
CA MET A 185 2.83 -55.51 -23.56
C MET A 185 2.92 -56.76 -22.70
N VAL A 186 1.99 -56.99 -21.74
CA VAL A 186 2.06 -58.14 -20.83
C VAL A 186 2.20 -59.47 -21.56
N ALA A 187 1.51 -59.64 -22.69
CA ALA A 187 1.52 -60.88 -23.45
C ALA A 187 2.78 -61.08 -24.30
N THR A 188 3.44 -59.98 -24.72
CA THR A 188 4.58 -60.03 -25.66
C THR A 188 5.93 -59.81 -24.97
N ASP A 189 5.96 -58.93 -23.96
CA ASP A 189 7.15 -58.55 -23.20
C ASP A 189 6.74 -58.11 -21.78
N PRO A 190 6.53 -59.08 -20.87
CA PRO A 190 6.09 -58.80 -19.51
C PRO A 190 7.13 -58.04 -18.67
N THR A 191 8.43 -58.19 -18.97
CA THR A 191 9.51 -57.49 -18.27
C THR A 191 9.45 -56.00 -18.55
N SER A 192 9.35 -55.61 -19.83
CA SER A 192 9.22 -54.20 -20.20
C SER A 192 7.89 -53.60 -19.75
N ALA A 193 6.81 -54.39 -19.70
CA ALA A 193 5.53 -53.94 -19.15
C ALA A 193 5.65 -53.53 -17.67
N VAL A 194 6.31 -54.35 -16.84
CA VAL A 194 6.55 -54.04 -15.42
C VAL A 194 7.51 -52.86 -15.27
N ALA A 195 8.55 -52.78 -16.11
CA ALA A 195 9.48 -51.66 -16.11
C ALA A 195 8.79 -50.33 -16.43
N LEU A 196 7.86 -50.33 -17.41
CA LEU A 196 7.09 -49.14 -17.79
C LEU A 196 6.24 -48.66 -16.61
N LEU A 197 5.53 -49.56 -15.91
CA LEU A 197 4.70 -49.20 -14.76
C LEU A 197 5.49 -48.60 -13.58
N ARG A 198 6.80 -48.83 -13.48
CA ARG A 198 7.65 -48.17 -12.46
C ARG A 198 7.79 -46.66 -12.68
N SER A 199 7.54 -46.17 -13.89
CA SER A 199 7.58 -44.75 -14.20
C SER A 199 6.31 -43.99 -13.82
N LEU A 200 5.27 -44.68 -13.32
CA LEU A 200 4.09 -44.03 -12.75
C LEU A 200 4.48 -43.22 -11.49
N PRO A 201 3.95 -41.99 -11.33
CA PRO A 201 4.14 -41.21 -10.12
C PRO A 201 3.59 -41.94 -8.89
N ALA A 202 4.24 -41.79 -7.73
CA ALA A 202 3.78 -42.39 -6.47
C ALA A 202 2.35 -41.94 -6.07
N SER A 203 1.95 -40.74 -6.51
CA SER A 203 0.61 -40.16 -6.30
C SER A 203 -0.44 -40.61 -7.31
N SER A 204 -0.08 -41.43 -8.31
CA SER A 204 -1.00 -41.84 -9.37
C SER A 204 -2.18 -42.63 -8.79
N LYS A 205 -3.38 -42.33 -9.31
CA LYS A 205 -4.61 -43.09 -8.95
C LYS A 205 -4.66 -44.45 -9.63
N LEU A 206 -3.77 -44.73 -10.59
CA LEU A 206 -3.77 -45.95 -11.39
C LEU A 206 -2.95 -47.10 -10.79
N TRP A 207 -2.31 -46.89 -9.62
CA TRP A 207 -1.57 -47.95 -8.92
C TRP A 207 -2.37 -49.25 -8.67
N PRO A 208 -3.67 -49.23 -8.34
CA PRO A 208 -4.46 -50.46 -8.23
C PRO A 208 -4.48 -51.26 -9.54
N VAL A 209 -4.73 -50.59 -10.66
CA VAL A 209 -4.74 -51.21 -12.01
C VAL A 209 -3.35 -51.70 -12.39
N ALA A 210 -2.32 -50.89 -12.13
CA ALA A 210 -0.93 -51.27 -12.38
C ALA A 210 -0.55 -52.56 -11.62
N ARG A 211 -0.98 -52.71 -10.37
CA ARG A 211 -0.73 -53.94 -9.57
C ARG A 211 -1.40 -55.17 -10.17
N GLU A 212 -2.60 -55.05 -10.74
CA GLU A 212 -3.25 -56.15 -11.45
C GLU A 212 -2.46 -56.57 -12.68
N ILE A 213 -1.98 -55.60 -13.46
CA ILE A 213 -1.14 -55.84 -14.64
C ILE A 213 0.15 -56.55 -14.23
N VAL A 214 0.82 -56.12 -13.15
CA VAL A 214 2.02 -56.79 -12.64
C VAL A 214 1.72 -58.23 -12.20
N ARG A 215 0.60 -58.47 -11.51
CA ARG A 215 0.19 -59.82 -11.11
C ARG A 215 -0.04 -60.73 -12.32
N ALA A 216 -0.57 -60.20 -13.41
CA ALA A 216 -0.74 -60.93 -14.66
C ALA A 216 0.59 -61.14 -15.42
N ALA A 217 1.52 -60.20 -15.32
CA ALA A 217 2.83 -60.30 -15.96
C ALA A 217 3.72 -61.36 -15.32
N VAL A 218 3.71 -61.51 -13.99
CA VAL A 218 4.61 -62.44 -13.28
C VAL A 218 4.52 -63.89 -13.81
N PRO A 219 3.33 -64.51 -13.98
CA PRO A 219 3.19 -65.84 -14.57
C PRO A 219 3.61 -65.90 -16.06
N ALA A 220 3.53 -64.79 -16.79
CA ALA A 220 3.89 -64.71 -18.20
C ALA A 220 5.41 -64.70 -18.45
N GLY A 221 6.24 -64.66 -17.39
CA GLY A 221 7.69 -64.75 -17.49
C GLY A 221 8.40 -63.41 -17.39
N VAL A 222 8.14 -62.64 -16.33
CA VAL A 222 8.96 -61.44 -16.00
C VAL A 222 10.37 -61.90 -15.63
N GLU A 223 11.36 -61.38 -16.35
CA GLU A 223 12.77 -61.63 -16.04
C GLU A 223 13.08 -61.15 -14.62
N ARG A 224 13.51 -62.08 -13.77
CA ARG A 224 13.97 -61.77 -12.42
C ARG A 224 15.48 -61.57 -12.47
N GLY A 225 15.89 -60.31 -12.56
CA GLY A 225 17.28 -59.94 -12.43
C GLY A 225 17.79 -60.17 -11.00
N LEU A 226 19.02 -60.66 -10.89
CA LEU A 226 19.74 -60.81 -9.63
C LEU A 226 20.34 -59.46 -9.23
N ALA A 227 19.78 -58.81 -8.21
CA ALA A 227 20.30 -57.53 -7.72
C ALA A 227 21.55 -57.78 -6.86
N THR A 228 22.75 -57.66 -7.44
CA THR A 228 24.02 -57.89 -6.76
C THR A 228 24.55 -56.68 -5.97
N GLY A 229 23.70 -55.73 -5.58
CA GLY A 229 24.08 -54.63 -4.67
C GLY A 229 25.17 -53.69 -5.21
N GLY A 230 25.39 -53.65 -6.53
CA GLY A 230 26.40 -52.80 -7.18
C GLY A 230 27.74 -53.49 -7.45
N THR A 231 27.91 -54.76 -7.08
CA THR A 231 29.13 -55.52 -7.37
C THR A 231 29.08 -56.14 -8.77
N ARG A 232 30.19 -56.03 -9.50
CA ARG A 232 30.36 -56.68 -10.82
C ARG A 232 30.40 -58.19 -10.64
N VAL A 233 29.48 -58.89 -11.29
CA VAL A 233 29.49 -60.36 -11.36
C VAL A 233 30.40 -60.78 -12.51
N TYR A 234 31.44 -61.54 -12.23
CA TYR A 234 32.38 -62.02 -13.27
C TYR A 234 31.94 -63.34 -13.88
N SER A 235 31.30 -64.19 -13.09
CA SER A 235 30.74 -65.46 -13.57
C SER A 235 29.47 -65.80 -12.80
N LEU A 236 28.48 -66.29 -13.54
CA LEU A 236 27.18 -66.72 -13.06
C LEU A 236 26.91 -68.13 -13.60
N ALA A 237 26.68 -69.08 -12.70
CA ALA A 237 26.28 -70.44 -13.05
C ALA A 237 24.92 -70.77 -12.41
N VAL A 238 24.00 -71.32 -13.20
CA VAL A 238 22.66 -71.71 -12.72
C VAL A 238 22.58 -73.24 -12.68
N SER A 239 22.00 -73.79 -11.62
CA SER A 239 21.80 -75.23 -11.48
C SER A 239 20.89 -75.78 -12.59
N PRO A 240 21.01 -77.05 -12.99
CA PRO A 240 20.21 -77.64 -14.07
C PRO A 240 18.69 -77.61 -13.84
N ASP A 241 18.27 -77.53 -12.57
CA ASP A 241 16.87 -77.39 -12.15
C ASP A 241 16.40 -75.92 -12.10
N GLY A 242 17.27 -74.96 -12.43
CA GLY A 242 16.99 -73.54 -12.47
C GLY A 242 16.77 -72.89 -11.09
N ARG A 243 17.02 -73.62 -9.99
CA ARG A 243 16.63 -73.18 -8.64
C ARG A 243 17.71 -72.39 -7.92
N LEU A 244 18.98 -72.71 -8.14
CA LEU A 244 20.12 -72.08 -7.49
C LEU A 244 20.96 -71.35 -8.54
N ALA A 245 21.39 -70.13 -8.23
CA ALA A 245 22.39 -69.39 -9.00
C ALA A 245 23.61 -69.12 -8.13
N VAL A 246 24.79 -69.40 -8.67
CA VAL A 246 26.07 -69.06 -8.04
C VAL A 246 26.65 -67.84 -8.74
N SER A 247 26.84 -66.76 -7.99
CA SER A 247 27.51 -65.55 -8.45
C SER A 247 28.91 -65.49 -7.85
N THR A 248 29.89 -65.11 -8.66
CA THR A 248 31.28 -64.90 -8.20
C THR A 248 31.72 -63.47 -8.45
N ASP A 249 32.09 -62.79 -7.37
CA ASP A 249 32.71 -61.47 -7.36
C ASP A 249 33.97 -61.44 -6.45
N VAL A 250 33.90 -60.84 -5.27
CA VAL A 250 34.81 -60.95 -4.13
C VAL A 250 34.42 -62.15 -3.25
N ALA A 251 33.21 -62.67 -3.39
CA ALA A 251 32.67 -63.81 -2.67
C ALA A 251 31.98 -64.79 -3.63
N ILE A 252 31.92 -66.06 -3.23
CA ILE A 252 31.05 -67.05 -3.85
C ILE A 252 29.72 -66.96 -3.11
N GLU A 253 28.71 -66.41 -3.79
CA GLU A 253 27.35 -66.30 -3.29
C GLU A 253 26.45 -67.33 -3.98
N ILE A 254 25.69 -68.09 -3.20
CA ILE A 254 24.58 -68.91 -3.72
C ILE A 254 23.27 -68.17 -3.45
N HIS A 255 22.48 -68.04 -4.49
CA HIS A 255 21.16 -67.46 -4.48
C HIS A 255 20.13 -68.54 -4.76
N ASP A 256 19.16 -68.71 -3.87
CA ASP A 256 17.97 -69.51 -4.15
C ASP A 256 16.98 -68.61 -4.90
N LEU A 257 16.78 -68.90 -6.18
CA LEU A 257 15.99 -68.10 -7.12
C LEU A 257 14.48 -68.20 -6.85
N ALA A 258 14.04 -69.23 -6.13
CA ALA A 258 12.64 -69.44 -5.77
C ALA A 258 12.23 -68.61 -4.54
N SER A 259 13.09 -68.56 -3.53
CA SER A 259 12.89 -67.84 -2.27
C SER A 259 13.48 -66.43 -2.25
N GLY A 260 14.37 -66.11 -3.19
CA GLY A 260 15.12 -64.84 -3.23
C GLY A 260 16.18 -64.70 -2.13
N THR A 261 16.48 -65.79 -1.41
CA THR A 261 17.46 -65.77 -0.32
C THR A 261 18.89 -65.89 -0.86
N ARG A 262 19.84 -65.20 -0.22
CA ARG A 262 21.27 -65.27 -0.56
C ARG A 262 22.07 -65.84 0.59
N ARG A 263 23.06 -66.67 0.26
CA ARG A 263 24.02 -67.23 1.21
C ARG A 263 25.43 -67.08 0.66
N ILE A 264 26.30 -66.45 1.45
CA ILE A 264 27.72 -66.33 1.14
C ILE A 264 28.41 -67.61 1.61
N ILE A 265 29.13 -68.29 0.73
CA ILE A 265 29.77 -69.57 1.02
C ILE A 265 31.28 -69.42 1.20
N ALA A 266 31.89 -68.49 0.46
CA ALA A 266 33.29 -68.15 0.60
C ALA A 266 33.48 -66.67 0.32
N ARG A 267 34.37 -66.00 1.06
CA ARG A 267 34.84 -64.64 0.74
C ARG A 267 36.32 -64.73 0.41
N HIS A 268 36.73 -64.12 -0.70
CA HIS A 268 38.13 -63.89 -1.01
C HIS A 268 38.58 -62.61 -0.29
N THR A 269 39.38 -62.75 0.77
CA THR A 269 40.16 -61.65 1.30
C THR A 269 41.32 -61.41 0.34
N ALA A 270 41.28 -60.30 -0.40
CA ALA A 270 42.47 -59.80 -1.09
C ALA A 270 43.45 -59.29 -0.02
N VAL A 271 44.71 -59.72 -0.12
CA VAL A 271 45.87 -59.12 0.56
C VAL A 271 46.19 -57.79 -0.12
#